data_AF-A0A319EXN0-F1
#
_entry.id   AF-A0A319EXN0-F1
#
_cell.length_a   1.000
_cell.length_b   1.000
_cell.length_c   1.000
_cell.angle_alpha   90.00
_cell.angle_beta   90.00
_cell.angle_gamma   90.00
#
_symmetry.space_group_name_H-M   'P 1'
#
loop_
_entity.id
_entity.type
_entity.pdbx_description
1 polymer ?
#
loop_
_entity_poly.entity_id
_entity_poly.type
_entity_poly.pdbx_seq_one_letter_code
_entity_poly.pdbx_strand_id
1 'polypeptide(L)'
;MAMSRANAGILQMLPPEMIEACAEFMDIRTFICFLSTCKHDKEVLRKHCYSERAKRHALELEMYHVDNWQWAHRGPLPCSGCRNSNNGYNTRSPGSRLSIVIYCHEYNRFKSFVDAGIDLNMFIDDYWNARLLLTVLNHGTHDMAKLLLERGADMKTFPLSHKRHVLELSDHPWQILDEIHEYHGSGVNIENLQLLLEKGATFSTMRNFPSICKADSSVKLLELALKNGVDIHRIYRPKWQDKDPYSLCSGEMTVLHYAAATGTPDLLDFILRKAPEQLKYIEDVLEMAFRFDRPENALYILHKGGQPTPDQLQFAFGKAFESEHWHEIIQLIGPRLDLGAPEAVPCVQRCLDHLQGLGQYGLIVDLLKLIKPAARLLYVDSLDIEAYDKDLECARKFIKEFTEEPERTGYNDTEVFSWQMKRAKEITEIFELMREAGAP
;
A
#
# COMPACT_ATOMS: atom_id res chain seq x y z
N MET A 1 -43.28 24.59 -11.30
CA MET A 1 -44.75 24.39 -11.31
C MET A 1 -45.30 24.79 -9.95
N ALA A 2 -46.01 25.91 -9.87
CA ALA A 2 -46.69 26.32 -8.65
C ALA A 2 -48.12 25.77 -8.69
N MET A 3 -48.41 24.68 -7.98
CA MET A 3 -49.80 24.38 -7.65
C MET A 3 -50.30 25.52 -6.75
N SER A 4 -51.37 26.20 -7.17
CA SER A 4 -51.95 27.31 -6.40
C SER A 4 -52.46 26.79 -5.06
N ARG A 5 -52.47 27.64 -4.02
CA ARG A 5 -52.99 27.30 -2.67
C ARG A 5 -54.40 26.71 -2.69
N ALA A 6 -55.19 26.98 -3.75
CA ALA A 6 -56.54 26.45 -3.91
C ALA A 6 -56.56 24.91 -4.07
N ASN A 7 -55.53 24.31 -4.66
CA ASN A 7 -55.50 22.86 -4.89
C ASN A 7 -55.17 22.05 -3.62
N ALA A 8 -54.54 22.68 -2.62
CA ALA A 8 -54.21 22.01 -1.36
C ALA A 8 -55.47 21.61 -0.56
N GLY A 9 -56.57 22.37 -0.70
CA GLY A 9 -57.83 22.05 -0.03
C GLY A 9 -58.54 20.83 -0.62
N ILE A 10 -58.44 20.64 -1.95
CA ILE A 10 -59.07 19.49 -2.64
C ILE A 10 -58.38 18.18 -2.23
N LEU A 11 -57.05 18.20 -2.09
CA LEU A 11 -56.29 17.00 -1.68
C LEU A 11 -56.63 16.55 -0.25
N GLN A 12 -57.00 17.47 0.64
CA GLN A 12 -57.45 17.14 2.01
C GLN A 12 -58.84 16.51 2.05
N MET A 13 -59.62 16.60 0.97
CA MET A 13 -60.95 16.00 0.87
C MET A 13 -60.92 14.60 0.26
N LEU A 14 -59.77 14.15 -0.26
CA LEU A 14 -59.65 12.82 -0.85
C LEU A 14 -59.46 11.76 0.25
N PRO A 15 -60.11 10.59 0.14
CA PRO A 15 -59.81 9.45 0.99
C PRO A 15 -58.32 9.07 0.89
N PRO A 16 -57.67 8.62 1.99
CA PRO A 16 -56.27 8.22 1.99
C PRO A 16 -55.91 7.22 0.88
N GLU A 17 -56.81 6.30 0.55
CA GLU A 17 -56.63 5.28 -0.49
C GLU A 17 -56.52 5.92 -1.89
N MET A 18 -57.24 7.00 -2.16
CA MET A 18 -57.11 7.74 -3.42
C MET A 18 -55.82 8.53 -3.49
N ILE A 19 -55.37 9.08 -2.34
CA ILE A 19 -54.08 9.78 -2.24
C ILE A 19 -52.93 8.80 -2.50
N GLU A 20 -53.00 7.59 -1.93
CA GLU A 20 -52.05 6.50 -2.17
C GLU A 20 -52.07 6.04 -3.64
N ALA A 21 -53.25 5.81 -4.22
CA ALA A 21 -53.38 5.42 -5.63
C ALA A 21 -52.85 6.51 -6.57
N CYS A 22 -53.15 7.79 -6.32
CA CYS A 22 -52.58 8.89 -7.08
C CYS A 22 -51.06 8.95 -6.92
N ALA A 23 -50.56 8.74 -5.70
CA ALA A 23 -49.14 8.67 -5.45
C ALA A 23 -48.51 7.57 -6.31
N GLU A 24 -49.05 6.35 -6.39
CA GLU A 24 -48.51 5.20 -7.11
C GLU A 24 -48.10 5.43 -8.58
N PHE A 25 -48.73 6.38 -9.27
CA PHE A 25 -48.43 6.69 -10.67
C PHE A 25 -47.44 7.85 -10.89
N MET A 26 -47.05 8.55 -9.83
CA MET A 26 -46.10 9.68 -9.94
C MET A 26 -44.65 9.18 -10.06
N ASP A 27 -43.78 9.88 -10.77
CA ASP A 27 -42.33 9.69 -10.65
C ASP A 27 -41.82 10.25 -9.29
N ILE A 28 -40.60 9.90 -8.88
CA ILE A 28 -40.07 10.30 -7.57
C ILE A 28 -39.99 11.83 -7.40
N ARG A 29 -39.70 12.58 -8.47
CA ARG A 29 -39.58 14.05 -8.38
C ARG A 29 -40.95 14.66 -8.17
N THR A 30 -41.95 14.23 -8.95
CA THR A 30 -43.35 14.64 -8.79
C THR A 30 -43.89 14.26 -7.42
N PHE A 31 -43.55 13.06 -6.92
CA PHE A 31 -43.95 12.59 -5.60
C PHE A 31 -43.34 13.41 -4.46
N ILE A 32 -42.06 13.82 -4.54
CA ILE A 32 -41.45 14.70 -3.54
C ILE A 32 -42.16 16.06 -3.49
N CYS A 33 -42.50 16.63 -4.65
CA CYS A 33 -43.30 17.85 -4.72
C CYS A 33 -44.67 17.64 -4.08
N PHE A 34 -45.35 16.53 -4.39
CA PHE A 34 -46.63 16.14 -3.82
C PHE A 34 -46.58 15.98 -2.29
N LEU A 35 -45.54 15.33 -1.76
CA LEU A 35 -45.30 15.15 -0.33
C LEU A 35 -45.08 16.48 0.40
N SER A 36 -44.50 17.48 -0.27
CA SER A 36 -44.30 18.81 0.31
C SER A 36 -45.62 19.59 0.47
N THR A 37 -46.62 19.27 -0.37
CA THR A 37 -47.95 19.88 -0.36
C THR A 37 -48.92 19.17 0.59
N CYS A 38 -48.85 17.84 0.73
CA CYS A 38 -49.75 17.04 1.57
C CYS A 38 -49.24 16.93 3.02
N LYS A 39 -49.36 18.02 3.80
CA LYS A 39 -48.86 18.04 5.19
C LYS A 39 -49.56 17.07 6.13
N HIS A 40 -50.86 16.81 5.92
CA HIS A 40 -51.69 15.99 6.81
C HIS A 40 -51.35 14.50 6.68
N ASP A 41 -51.22 14.01 5.43
CA ASP A 41 -50.95 12.59 5.13
C ASP A 41 -49.46 12.28 4.96
N LYS A 42 -48.60 13.20 5.36
CA LYS A 42 -47.16 13.13 5.14
C LYS A 42 -46.55 11.87 5.77
N GLU A 43 -47.05 11.43 6.93
CA GLU A 43 -46.55 10.22 7.58
C GLU A 43 -46.95 8.95 6.84
N VAL A 44 -48.20 8.87 6.38
CA VAL A 44 -48.71 7.72 5.59
C VAL A 44 -47.96 7.59 4.28
N LEU A 45 -47.86 8.69 3.53
CA LEU A 45 -47.14 8.74 2.25
C LEU A 45 -45.63 8.48 2.41
N ARG A 46 -45.02 8.91 3.52
CA ARG A 46 -43.61 8.59 3.84
C ARG A 46 -43.42 7.11 4.15
N LYS A 47 -44.32 6.53 4.93
CA LYS A 47 -44.17 5.17 5.43
C LYS A 47 -44.35 4.13 4.33
N HIS A 48 -45.32 4.31 3.44
CA HIS A 48 -45.69 3.29 2.46
C HIS A 48 -45.19 3.59 1.04
N CYS A 49 -45.38 4.80 0.54
CA CYS A 49 -45.07 5.11 -0.86
C CYS A 49 -43.62 5.56 -1.05
N TYR A 50 -43.11 6.44 -0.18
CA TYR A 50 -41.78 7.05 -0.38
C TYR A 50 -40.65 6.02 -0.37
N SER A 51 -40.65 5.11 0.61
CA SER A 51 -39.59 4.11 0.76
C SER A 51 -39.46 3.23 -0.48
N GLU A 52 -40.56 2.63 -0.94
CA GLU A 52 -40.57 1.76 -2.13
C GLU A 52 -40.19 2.50 -3.41
N ARG A 53 -40.60 3.76 -3.55
CA ARG A 53 -40.26 4.59 -4.72
C ARG A 53 -38.80 5.00 -4.70
N ALA A 54 -38.28 5.40 -3.55
CA ALA A 54 -36.88 5.74 -3.38
C ALA A 54 -35.99 4.52 -3.63
N LYS A 55 -36.39 3.33 -3.17
CA LYS A 55 -35.74 2.05 -3.51
C LYS A 55 -35.74 1.82 -5.01
N ARG A 56 -36.91 1.86 -5.65
CA ARG A 56 -37.03 1.64 -7.10
C ARG A 56 -36.21 2.65 -7.91
N HIS A 57 -36.18 3.90 -7.46
CA HIS A 57 -35.35 4.94 -8.08
C HIS A 57 -33.86 4.69 -7.86
N ALA A 58 -33.43 4.33 -6.64
CA ALA A 58 -32.03 4.02 -6.34
C ALA A 58 -31.50 2.88 -7.21
N LEU A 59 -32.35 1.91 -7.53
CA LEU A 59 -32.03 0.72 -8.34
C LEU A 59 -32.30 0.86 -9.83
N GLU A 60 -32.88 1.99 -10.25
CA GLU A 60 -33.10 2.28 -11.65
C GLU A 60 -31.73 2.32 -12.37
N LEU A 61 -31.60 1.52 -13.43
CA LEU A 61 -30.37 1.48 -14.22
C LEU A 61 -30.26 2.76 -15.05
N GLU A 62 -29.14 3.44 -14.93
CA GLU A 62 -28.76 4.57 -15.77
C GLU A 62 -27.53 4.17 -16.58
N MET A 63 -27.50 4.54 -17.86
CA MET A 63 -26.32 4.36 -18.69
C MET A 63 -25.28 5.38 -18.24
N TYR A 64 -24.17 4.91 -17.69
CA TYR A 64 -23.05 5.74 -17.27
C TYR A 64 -21.77 5.24 -17.89
N HIS A 65 -20.79 6.12 -17.94
CA HIS A 65 -19.46 5.80 -18.40
C HIS A 65 -18.58 5.55 -17.18
N VAL A 66 -18.01 4.36 -17.16
CA VAL A 66 -16.98 3.92 -16.22
C VAL A 66 -15.72 3.91 -17.05
N ASP A 67 -14.80 4.83 -16.81
CA ASP A 67 -13.47 4.70 -17.40
C ASP A 67 -12.73 3.53 -16.76
N ASN A 68 -11.56 3.18 -17.29
CA ASN A 68 -10.75 2.07 -16.74
C ASN A 68 -10.35 2.28 -15.27
N TRP A 69 -10.48 3.50 -14.75
CA TRP A 69 -10.21 3.90 -13.37
C TRP A 69 -11.47 4.03 -12.51
N GLN A 70 -12.62 3.63 -13.07
CA GLN A 70 -13.95 3.65 -12.47
C GLN A 70 -14.45 5.01 -12.00
N TRP A 71 -13.96 6.10 -12.59
CA TRP A 71 -14.56 7.40 -12.37
C TRP A 71 -15.86 7.49 -13.16
N ALA A 72 -16.96 7.22 -12.46
CA ALA A 72 -18.30 7.38 -13.00
C ALA A 72 -18.52 8.85 -13.35
N HIS A 73 -18.80 9.13 -14.63
CA HIS A 73 -19.21 10.47 -15.06
C HIS A 73 -20.54 10.44 -15.82
N ARG A 74 -21.34 11.48 -15.63
CA ARG A 74 -22.57 11.70 -16.38
C ARG A 74 -22.25 12.44 -17.69
N GLY A 75 -22.79 11.97 -18.81
CA GLY A 75 -22.71 12.66 -20.11
C GLY A 75 -21.81 11.98 -21.14
N PRO A 76 -21.69 12.57 -22.35
CA PRO A 76 -20.82 12.04 -23.41
C PRO A 76 -19.38 11.95 -22.92
N LEU A 77 -18.65 10.92 -23.34
CA LEU A 77 -17.24 10.70 -23.00
C LEU A 77 -16.46 12.03 -23.08
N PRO A 78 -15.81 12.48 -21.99
CA PRO A 78 -14.90 13.60 -22.10
C PRO A 78 -13.79 13.15 -23.07
N CYS A 79 -13.55 13.98 -24.08
CA CYS A 79 -12.40 13.91 -24.98
C CYS A 79 -12.52 12.94 -26.19
N SER A 80 -12.79 13.56 -27.35
CA SER A 80 -12.45 13.06 -28.70
C SER A 80 -10.94 12.84 -28.92
N GLY A 81 -10.09 13.28 -27.98
CA GLY A 81 -8.63 13.02 -27.97
C GLY A 81 -8.22 11.68 -27.36
N CYS A 82 -9.15 10.91 -26.81
CA CYS A 82 -8.90 9.68 -26.06
C CYS A 82 -8.85 8.44 -26.99
N ARG A 83 -8.83 8.67 -28.31
CA ARG A 83 -8.87 7.62 -29.36
C ARG A 83 -7.60 6.77 -29.46
N ASN A 84 -6.51 7.11 -28.76
CA ASN A 84 -5.22 6.42 -28.93
C ASN A 84 -4.90 5.35 -27.87
N SER A 85 -5.75 5.10 -26.87
CA SER A 85 -5.58 3.91 -26.04
C SER A 85 -6.35 2.74 -26.66
N ASN A 86 -5.66 1.91 -27.44
CA ASN A 86 -6.17 0.64 -28.01
C ASN A 86 -6.63 -0.41 -26.97
N ASN A 87 -6.72 -0.06 -25.69
CA ASN A 87 -7.30 -0.93 -24.67
C ASN A 87 -8.83 -0.77 -24.69
N GLY A 88 -9.50 -1.57 -25.53
CA GLY A 88 -10.94 -1.55 -25.80
C GLY A 88 -11.89 -1.90 -24.64
N TYR A 89 -11.69 -1.31 -23.45
CA TYR A 89 -12.45 -1.63 -22.23
C TYR A 89 -13.37 -0.50 -21.72
N ASN A 90 -13.52 0.61 -22.47
CA ASN A 90 -14.57 1.60 -22.19
C ASN A 90 -15.95 1.04 -22.55
N THR A 91 -16.42 0.08 -21.76
CA THR A 91 -17.74 -0.51 -21.90
C THR A 91 -18.75 0.40 -21.23
N ARG A 92 -19.78 0.79 -21.99
CA ARG A 92 -20.98 1.35 -21.39
C ARG A 92 -21.68 0.23 -20.66
N SER A 93 -21.59 0.22 -19.33
CA SER A 93 -22.30 -0.74 -18.50
C SER A 93 -23.44 -0.03 -17.79
N PRO A 94 -24.67 -0.57 -17.84
CA PRO A 94 -25.76 -0.05 -17.01
C PRO A 94 -25.40 -0.27 -15.54
N GLY A 95 -25.65 0.73 -14.70
CA GLY A 95 -25.51 0.60 -13.25
C GLY A 95 -26.62 1.37 -12.56
N SER A 96 -26.97 0.91 -11.37
CA SER A 96 -27.98 1.57 -10.56
C SER A 96 -27.58 3.01 -10.22
N ARG A 97 -28.57 3.89 -10.05
CA ARG A 97 -28.32 5.25 -9.55
C ARG A 97 -27.55 5.24 -8.22
N LEU A 98 -27.80 4.25 -7.38
CA LEU A 98 -27.10 4.04 -6.12
C LEU A 98 -25.61 3.79 -6.33
N SER A 99 -25.22 2.91 -7.25
CA SER A 99 -23.81 2.66 -7.51
C SER A 99 -23.12 3.91 -8.04
N ILE A 100 -23.75 4.64 -8.98
CA ILE A 100 -23.24 5.93 -9.47
C ILE A 100 -23.02 6.92 -8.30
N VAL A 101 -23.97 7.02 -7.37
CA VAL A 101 -23.86 7.88 -6.19
C VAL A 101 -22.68 7.49 -5.29
N ILE A 102 -22.38 6.19 -5.17
CA ILE A 102 -21.23 5.68 -4.41
C ILE A 102 -19.92 6.05 -5.13
N TYR A 103 -19.82 5.74 -6.42
CA TYR A 103 -18.64 6.02 -7.26
C TYR A 103 -18.34 7.52 -7.39
N CYS A 104 -19.37 8.36 -7.43
CA CYS A 104 -19.23 9.82 -7.45
C CYS A 104 -19.09 10.42 -6.04
N HIS A 105 -19.03 9.60 -4.98
CA HIS A 105 -18.89 10.03 -3.59
C HIS A 105 -19.97 11.05 -3.13
N GLU A 106 -21.20 10.96 -3.66
CA GLU A 106 -22.29 11.90 -3.38
C GLU A 106 -23.00 11.59 -2.03
N TYR A 107 -22.31 11.82 -0.90
CA TYR A 107 -22.75 11.43 0.45
C TYR A 107 -24.21 11.80 0.77
N ASN A 108 -24.63 13.03 0.49
CA ASN A 108 -26.00 13.48 0.82
C ASN A 108 -27.08 12.70 0.05
N ARG A 109 -26.82 12.35 -1.21
CA ARG A 109 -27.74 11.53 -2.01
C ARG A 109 -27.72 10.09 -1.53
N PHE A 110 -26.54 9.54 -1.25
CA PHE A 110 -26.40 8.21 -0.66
C PHE A 110 -27.20 8.10 0.64
N LYS A 111 -27.00 9.05 1.56
CA LYS A 111 -27.74 9.14 2.82
C LYS A 111 -29.25 9.22 2.60
N SER A 112 -29.71 9.94 1.59
CA SER A 112 -31.14 10.01 1.28
C SER A 112 -31.73 8.65 0.86
N PHE A 113 -30.96 7.81 0.17
CA PHE A 113 -31.40 6.44 -0.16
C PHE A 113 -31.43 5.53 1.07
N VAL A 114 -30.41 5.63 1.93
CA VAL A 114 -30.36 4.90 3.21
C VAL A 114 -31.50 5.32 4.13
N ASP A 115 -31.77 6.63 4.27
CA ASP A 115 -32.88 7.18 5.06
C ASP A 115 -34.25 6.80 4.50
N ALA A 116 -34.35 6.52 3.20
CA ALA A 116 -35.55 5.99 2.59
C ALA A 116 -35.76 4.48 2.84
N GLY A 117 -34.87 3.83 3.60
CA GLY A 117 -35.02 2.45 4.04
C GLY A 117 -34.61 1.42 2.99
N ILE A 118 -33.62 1.75 2.14
CA ILE A 118 -33.00 0.75 1.27
C ILE A 118 -32.46 -0.43 2.11
N ASP A 119 -32.58 -1.64 1.59
CA ASP A 119 -32.02 -2.81 2.26
C ASP A 119 -30.49 -2.71 2.26
N LEU A 120 -29.88 -2.61 3.44
CA LEU A 120 -28.44 -2.40 3.59
C LEU A 120 -27.62 -3.66 3.22
N ASN A 121 -28.29 -4.82 3.19
CA ASN A 121 -27.68 -6.12 2.90
C ASN A 121 -27.95 -6.58 1.46
N MET A 122 -28.52 -5.71 0.65
CA MET A 122 -28.84 -6.02 -0.72
C MET A 122 -27.60 -6.12 -1.60
N PHE A 123 -27.77 -6.80 -2.75
CA PHE A 123 -26.81 -6.79 -3.83
C PHE A 123 -26.99 -5.55 -4.69
N ILE A 124 -25.87 -4.94 -5.09
CA ILE A 124 -25.84 -3.80 -6.01
C ILE A 124 -25.25 -4.27 -7.33
N ASP A 125 -26.04 -4.07 -8.37
CA ASP A 125 -25.73 -4.35 -9.78
C ASP A 125 -25.38 -5.84 -10.07
N ASP A 126 -25.79 -6.33 -11.24
CA ASP A 126 -25.65 -7.75 -11.58
C ASP A 126 -24.20 -8.16 -11.92
N TYR A 127 -23.32 -7.18 -12.18
CA TYR A 127 -22.01 -7.43 -12.80
C TYR A 127 -20.99 -8.07 -11.85
N TRP A 128 -21.09 -7.81 -10.54
CA TRP A 128 -20.17 -8.36 -9.54
C TRP A 128 -20.86 -9.12 -8.41
N ASN A 129 -22.19 -9.06 -8.32
CA ASN A 129 -22.96 -9.58 -7.19
C ASN A 129 -22.35 -9.15 -5.84
N ALA A 130 -21.89 -7.89 -5.77
CA ALA A 130 -21.33 -7.32 -4.56
C ALA A 130 -22.47 -6.78 -3.69
N ARG A 131 -22.33 -6.92 -2.36
CA ARG A 131 -23.27 -6.30 -1.43
C ARG A 131 -23.00 -4.81 -1.29
N LEU A 132 -24.04 -4.05 -0.98
CA LEU A 132 -23.96 -2.60 -0.80
C LEU A 132 -22.80 -2.16 0.12
N LEU A 133 -22.64 -2.81 1.28
CA LEU A 133 -21.53 -2.50 2.18
C LEU A 133 -20.17 -2.70 1.51
N LEU A 134 -19.96 -3.81 0.80
CA LEU A 134 -18.69 -4.10 0.12
C LEU A 134 -18.41 -3.10 -1.01
N THR A 135 -19.42 -2.75 -1.80
CA THR A 135 -19.30 -1.72 -2.84
C THR A 135 -18.90 -0.37 -2.25
N VAL A 136 -19.49 0.02 -1.11
CA VAL A 136 -19.14 1.25 -0.41
C VAL A 136 -17.75 1.20 0.21
N LEU A 137 -17.31 0.04 0.72
CA LEU A 137 -15.96 -0.11 1.28
C LEU A 137 -14.87 0.04 0.21
N ASN A 138 -15.11 -0.47 -0.99
CA ASN A 138 -14.16 -0.44 -2.10
C ASN A 138 -14.22 0.84 -2.95
N HIS A 139 -15.38 1.48 -3.04
CA HIS A 139 -15.60 2.59 -3.99
C HIS A 139 -16.27 3.82 -3.37
N GLY A 140 -16.76 3.72 -2.14
CA GLY A 140 -17.41 4.83 -1.43
C GLY A 140 -16.44 5.59 -0.53
N THR A 141 -16.99 6.54 0.23
CA THR A 141 -16.24 7.26 1.26
C THR A 141 -16.35 6.58 2.62
N HIS A 142 -15.43 6.90 3.53
CA HIS A 142 -15.48 6.44 4.92
C HIS A 142 -16.81 6.76 5.60
N ASP A 143 -17.34 7.97 5.41
CA ASP A 143 -18.63 8.38 5.98
C ASP A 143 -19.81 7.54 5.47
N MET A 144 -19.77 7.10 4.21
CA MET A 144 -20.79 6.21 3.66
C MET A 144 -20.73 4.83 4.32
N ALA A 145 -19.52 4.27 4.49
CA ALA A 145 -19.34 2.97 5.16
C ALA A 145 -19.80 3.03 6.62
N LYS A 146 -19.41 4.10 7.33
CA LYS A 146 -19.84 4.38 8.69
C LYS A 146 -21.35 4.49 8.82
N LEU A 147 -21.99 5.23 7.91
CA LEU A 147 -23.46 5.35 7.88
C LEU A 147 -24.13 3.98 7.74
N LEU A 148 -23.65 3.12 6.84
CA LEU A 148 -24.21 1.78 6.66
C LEU A 148 -24.10 0.93 7.93
N LEU A 149 -22.92 0.90 8.55
CA LEU A 149 -22.67 0.12 9.77
C LEU A 149 -23.48 0.66 10.96
N GLU A 150 -23.63 1.97 11.10
CA GLU A 150 -24.48 2.60 12.13
C GLU A 150 -25.96 2.27 11.95
N ARG A 151 -26.39 2.00 10.71
CA ARG A 151 -27.77 1.60 10.38
C ARG A 151 -27.99 0.09 10.39
N GLY A 152 -26.99 -0.70 10.79
CA GLY A 152 -27.12 -2.14 10.96
C GLY A 152 -26.86 -2.97 9.71
N ALA A 153 -26.05 -2.47 8.77
CA ALA A 153 -25.52 -3.31 7.70
C ALA A 153 -24.76 -4.52 8.28
N ASP A 154 -25.05 -5.72 7.77
CA ASP A 154 -24.47 -6.97 8.27
C ASP A 154 -23.12 -7.25 7.63
N MET A 155 -22.08 -7.28 8.47
CA MET A 155 -20.71 -7.57 8.07
C MET A 155 -20.44 -9.06 7.83
N LYS A 156 -21.28 -9.98 8.32
CA LYS A 156 -21.07 -11.44 8.20
C LYS A 156 -21.59 -12.01 6.88
N THR A 157 -22.02 -11.13 6.01
CA THR A 157 -22.98 -11.44 4.98
C THR A 157 -22.20 -11.41 3.66
N PHE A 158 -21.91 -12.59 3.11
CA PHE A 158 -20.91 -12.76 2.03
C PHE A 158 -21.53 -12.68 0.63
N PRO A 159 -20.78 -12.21 -0.38
CA PRO A 159 -21.23 -12.26 -1.77
C PRO A 159 -21.31 -13.71 -2.28
N LEU A 160 -22.32 -13.99 -3.11
CA LEU A 160 -22.55 -15.34 -3.67
C LEU A 160 -21.54 -15.71 -4.76
N SER A 161 -20.81 -14.75 -5.32
CA SER A 161 -19.92 -14.94 -6.47
C SER A 161 -18.76 -15.93 -6.21
N HIS A 162 -18.33 -16.08 -4.95
CA HIS A 162 -17.28 -17.04 -4.57
C HIS A 162 -17.76 -18.49 -4.36
N LYS A 163 -19.08 -18.77 -4.40
CA LYS A 163 -19.59 -20.16 -4.29
C LYS A 163 -19.06 -21.09 -5.37
N ARG A 164 -18.58 -20.59 -6.51
CA ARG A 164 -18.12 -21.43 -7.63
C ARG A 164 -16.66 -21.89 -7.56
N HIS A 165 -15.81 -21.26 -6.73
CA HIS A 165 -14.38 -21.59 -6.68
C HIS A 165 -13.83 -21.90 -5.28
N VAL A 166 -14.55 -21.58 -4.19
CA VAL A 166 -13.99 -21.62 -2.82
C VAL A 166 -14.49 -22.79 -1.97
N LEU A 167 -15.53 -23.51 -2.40
CA LEU A 167 -16.10 -24.62 -1.61
C LEU A 167 -15.16 -25.82 -1.38
N GLU A 168 -14.00 -25.87 -2.03
CA GLU A 168 -13.10 -27.04 -1.95
C GLU A 168 -11.77 -26.78 -1.22
N LEU A 169 -11.40 -25.54 -0.85
CA LEU A 169 -9.98 -25.23 -0.59
C LEU A 169 -9.64 -24.31 0.59
N SER A 170 -10.56 -23.98 1.50
CA SER A 170 -10.17 -23.33 2.75
C SER A 170 -11.00 -23.79 3.95
N ASP A 171 -10.31 -24.24 5.00
CA ASP A 171 -10.90 -24.65 6.29
C ASP A 171 -11.52 -23.47 7.07
N HIS A 172 -11.54 -22.27 6.49
CA HIS A 172 -12.01 -21.05 7.15
C HIS A 172 -13.01 -20.29 6.28
N PRO A 173 -14.10 -19.80 6.87
CA PRO A 173 -15.07 -18.98 6.16
C PRO A 173 -14.40 -17.64 5.80
N TRP A 174 -14.43 -17.33 4.50
CA TRP A 174 -14.03 -16.02 3.96
C TRP A 174 -14.72 -14.91 4.75
N GLN A 175 -14.01 -13.82 5.05
CA GLN A 175 -14.55 -12.71 5.83
C GLN A 175 -14.67 -11.42 5.00
N ILE A 176 -15.41 -10.42 5.50
CA ILE A 176 -15.61 -9.17 4.77
C ILE A 176 -14.29 -8.45 4.47
N LEU A 177 -13.34 -8.51 5.41
CA LEU A 177 -12.04 -7.88 5.23
C LEU A 177 -11.28 -8.56 4.08
N ASP A 178 -11.38 -9.88 3.89
CA ASP A 178 -10.72 -10.62 2.79
C ASP A 178 -11.16 -10.15 1.38
N GLU A 179 -12.32 -9.49 1.29
CA GLU A 179 -12.88 -8.93 0.04
C GLU A 179 -12.53 -7.47 -0.19
N ILE A 180 -12.01 -6.78 0.83
CA ILE A 180 -11.48 -5.43 0.65
C ILE A 180 -10.11 -5.57 0.01
N HIS A 181 -9.96 -4.97 -1.16
CA HIS A 181 -8.73 -5.07 -1.92
C HIS A 181 -8.36 -3.70 -2.47
N GLU A 182 -7.06 -3.54 -2.68
CA GLU A 182 -6.52 -2.43 -3.44
C GLU A 182 -7.05 -2.52 -4.88
N TYR A 183 -8.00 -1.63 -5.21
CA TYR A 183 -8.53 -1.54 -6.56
C TYR A 183 -7.72 -0.52 -7.34
N HIS A 184 -7.12 -0.94 -8.47
CA HIS A 184 -6.39 -0.07 -9.39
C HIS A 184 -5.28 0.81 -8.76
N GLY A 185 -4.60 0.30 -7.72
CA GLY A 185 -3.49 1.02 -7.08
C GLY A 185 -3.90 2.16 -6.16
N SER A 186 -5.20 2.28 -5.83
CA SER A 186 -5.70 3.31 -4.90
C SER A 186 -5.42 3.00 -3.42
N GLY A 187 -4.75 1.87 -3.12
CA GLY A 187 -4.60 1.35 -1.77
C GLY A 187 -5.93 0.86 -1.16
N VAL A 188 -5.83 0.17 -0.02
CA VAL A 188 -7.00 -0.10 0.83
C VAL A 188 -7.28 1.15 1.67
N ASN A 189 -8.54 1.59 1.74
CA ASN A 189 -8.93 2.68 2.63
C ASN A 189 -8.72 2.24 4.10
N ILE A 190 -7.67 2.77 4.73
CA ILE A 190 -7.25 2.41 6.09
C ILE A 190 -8.31 2.80 7.13
N GLU A 191 -9.06 3.87 6.91
CA GLU A 191 -10.13 4.32 7.82
C GLU A 191 -11.30 3.32 7.81
N ASN A 192 -11.64 2.78 6.63
CA ASN A 192 -12.63 1.71 6.48
C ASN A 192 -12.16 0.41 7.14
N LEU A 193 -10.89 0.05 6.94
CA LEU A 193 -10.28 -1.12 7.58
C LEU A 193 -10.33 -1.00 9.11
N GLN A 194 -9.94 0.15 9.64
CA GLN A 194 -10.01 0.44 11.08
C GLN A 194 -11.45 0.36 11.60
N LEU A 195 -12.40 0.99 10.91
CA LEU A 195 -13.81 0.98 11.28
C LEU A 195 -14.38 -0.42 11.38
N LEU A 196 -14.07 -1.30 10.43
CA LEU A 196 -14.52 -2.68 10.45
C LEU A 196 -13.88 -3.48 11.59
N LEU A 197 -12.58 -3.30 11.83
CA LEU A 197 -11.89 -3.91 12.96
C LEU A 197 -12.49 -3.43 14.30
N GLU A 198 -12.80 -2.14 14.45
CA GLU A 198 -13.48 -1.61 15.64
C GLU A 198 -14.88 -2.20 15.85
N LYS A 199 -15.54 -2.64 14.78
CA LYS A 199 -16.85 -3.32 14.83
C LYS A 199 -16.73 -4.85 15.01
N GLY A 200 -15.54 -5.40 15.14
CA GLY A 200 -15.32 -6.83 15.37
C GLY A 200 -15.15 -7.66 14.10
N ALA A 201 -14.90 -7.02 12.94
CA ALA A 201 -14.57 -7.76 11.72
C ALA A 201 -13.23 -8.48 11.86
N THR A 202 -13.10 -9.63 11.21
CA THR A 202 -11.89 -10.44 11.15
C THR A 202 -11.54 -10.74 9.69
N PHE A 203 -10.38 -11.34 9.42
CA PHE A 203 -9.99 -11.85 8.11
C PHE A 203 -9.33 -13.21 8.23
N SER A 204 -9.45 -14.00 7.17
CA SER A 204 -8.97 -15.39 7.11
C SER A 204 -7.77 -15.55 6.17
N THR A 205 -7.44 -14.54 5.37
CA THR A 205 -6.37 -14.56 4.37
C THR A 205 -5.31 -13.49 4.66
N MET A 206 -4.18 -13.58 3.95
CA MET A 206 -3.11 -12.59 4.10
C MET A 206 -3.34 -11.28 3.35
N ARG A 207 -4.41 -11.19 2.56
CA ARG A 207 -4.56 -10.14 1.56
C ARG A 207 -4.48 -8.72 2.14
N ASN A 208 -4.94 -8.52 3.38
CA ASN A 208 -4.93 -7.21 4.04
C ASN A 208 -3.70 -6.92 4.89
N PHE A 209 -2.85 -7.90 5.19
CA PHE A 209 -1.68 -7.65 6.03
C PHE A 209 -0.74 -6.59 5.44
N PRO A 210 -0.43 -6.57 4.13
CA PRO A 210 0.37 -5.49 3.56
C PRO A 210 -0.23 -4.10 3.88
N SER A 211 -1.54 -3.94 3.74
CA SER A 211 -2.23 -2.68 4.03
C SER A 211 -2.21 -2.33 5.52
N ILE A 212 -2.42 -3.33 6.41
CA ILE A 212 -2.28 -3.15 7.86
C ILE A 212 -0.86 -2.72 8.22
N CYS A 213 0.16 -3.36 7.65
CA CYS A 213 1.56 -3.10 7.96
C CYS A 213 2.01 -1.72 7.47
N LYS A 214 1.55 -1.29 6.29
CA LYS A 214 1.88 0.02 5.70
C LYS A 214 1.22 1.21 6.42
N ALA A 215 0.16 0.99 7.20
CA ALA A 215 -0.55 2.08 7.86
C ALA A 215 0.29 2.70 8.98
N ASP A 216 0.20 4.03 9.15
CA ASP A 216 0.83 4.73 10.29
C ASP A 216 0.35 4.19 11.65
N SER A 217 -0.88 3.65 11.68
CA SER A 217 -1.50 3.02 12.85
C SER A 217 -1.37 1.48 12.87
N SER A 218 -0.38 0.92 12.16
CA SER A 218 -0.23 -0.52 11.95
C SER A 218 -0.27 -1.36 13.23
N VAL A 219 0.43 -0.94 14.29
CA VAL A 219 0.42 -1.63 15.60
C VAL A 219 -1.00 -1.68 16.19
N LYS A 220 -1.73 -0.56 16.16
CA LYS A 220 -3.12 -0.46 16.65
C LYS A 220 -4.06 -1.33 15.82
N LEU A 221 -3.93 -1.30 14.49
CA LEU A 221 -4.76 -2.10 13.58
C LEU A 221 -4.52 -3.59 13.78
N LEU A 222 -3.25 -4.01 13.92
CA LEU A 222 -2.91 -5.39 14.21
C LEU A 222 -3.47 -5.80 15.57
N GLU A 223 -3.32 -4.98 16.61
CA GLU A 223 -3.90 -5.26 17.93
C GLU A 223 -5.42 -5.47 17.88
N LEU A 224 -6.15 -4.63 17.14
CA LEU A 224 -7.59 -4.81 16.92
C LEU A 224 -7.90 -6.12 16.17
N ALA A 225 -7.12 -6.45 15.15
CA ALA A 225 -7.26 -7.70 14.40
C ALA A 225 -7.07 -8.93 15.30
N LEU A 226 -6.03 -8.93 16.15
CA LEU A 226 -5.79 -10.00 17.12
C LEU A 226 -6.93 -10.11 18.13
N LYS A 227 -7.45 -8.98 18.63
CA LYS A 227 -8.61 -8.95 19.53
C LYS A 227 -9.86 -9.55 18.89
N ASN A 228 -10.01 -9.43 17.58
CA ASN A 228 -11.10 -10.01 16.80
C ASN A 228 -10.86 -11.48 16.38
N GLY A 229 -9.78 -12.10 16.87
CA GLY A 229 -9.49 -13.51 16.67
C GLY A 229 -8.62 -13.83 15.44
N VAL A 230 -7.94 -12.84 14.85
CA VAL A 230 -6.90 -13.13 13.86
C VAL A 230 -5.74 -13.84 14.55
N ASP A 231 -5.32 -14.98 14.00
CA ASP A 231 -4.22 -15.79 14.53
C ASP A 231 -2.87 -15.27 14.03
N ILE A 232 -2.07 -14.69 14.92
CA ILE A 232 -0.72 -14.21 14.61
C ILE A 232 0.26 -15.35 14.33
N HIS A 233 0.03 -16.55 14.88
CA HIS A 233 0.91 -17.70 14.76
C HIS A 233 0.70 -18.47 13.45
N ARG A 234 -0.31 -18.08 12.69
CA ARG A 234 -0.68 -18.78 11.47
C ARG A 234 0.41 -18.67 10.42
N ILE A 235 0.71 -19.83 9.83
CA ILE A 235 1.57 -19.96 8.66
C ILE A 235 0.67 -20.00 7.43
N TYR A 236 0.98 -19.14 6.48
CA TYR A 236 0.24 -18.97 5.24
C TYR A 236 1.09 -19.53 4.11
N ARG A 237 0.52 -20.44 3.33
CA ARG A 237 1.17 -20.99 2.14
C ARG A 237 0.60 -20.24 0.94
N PRO A 238 1.37 -19.37 0.26
CA PRO A 238 0.88 -18.69 -0.92
C PRO A 238 0.45 -19.75 -1.93
N LYS A 239 -0.77 -19.63 -2.46
CA LYS A 239 -1.23 -20.51 -3.54
C LYS A 239 -0.48 -20.06 -4.79
N TRP A 240 0.08 -21.01 -5.56
CA TRP A 240 0.84 -20.76 -6.80
C TRP A 240 0.17 -19.84 -7.83
N GLN A 241 -1.15 -19.64 -7.73
CA GLN A 241 -1.94 -18.79 -8.63
C GLN A 241 -1.92 -17.32 -8.22
N ASP A 242 -1.62 -17.02 -6.96
CA ASP A 242 -1.34 -15.66 -6.52
C ASP A 242 0.11 -15.37 -6.90
N LYS A 243 0.32 -14.56 -7.95
CA LYS A 243 1.61 -13.91 -8.23
C LYS A 243 1.89 -12.90 -7.13
N ASP A 244 1.96 -13.37 -5.89
CA ASP A 244 2.20 -12.54 -4.74
C ASP A 244 3.62 -11.96 -4.90
N PRO A 245 3.78 -10.62 -4.98
CA PRO A 245 5.11 -10.01 -5.00
C PRO A 245 5.95 -10.41 -3.78
N TYR A 246 5.32 -10.89 -2.70
CA TYR A 246 5.97 -11.36 -1.48
C TYR A 246 6.31 -12.86 -1.50
N SER A 247 6.17 -13.57 -2.63
CA SER A 247 6.46 -15.01 -2.70
C SER A 247 7.94 -15.31 -2.41
N LEU A 248 8.18 -16.01 -1.30
CA LEU A 248 9.49 -16.49 -0.87
C LEU A 248 9.77 -17.92 -1.36
N CYS A 249 11.06 -18.27 -1.40
CA CYS A 249 11.51 -19.63 -1.74
C CYS A 249 11.04 -20.68 -0.72
N SER A 250 10.83 -20.32 0.54
CA SER A 250 10.47 -21.25 1.62
C SER A 250 9.01 -21.70 1.59
N GLY A 251 8.12 -20.96 0.91
CA GLY A 251 6.69 -21.31 0.79
C GLY A 251 5.88 -21.19 2.09
N GLU A 252 6.50 -20.75 3.20
CA GLU A 252 5.85 -20.45 4.47
C GLU A 252 5.94 -18.95 4.73
N MET A 253 4.78 -18.28 4.79
CA MET A 253 4.68 -16.85 5.10
C MET A 253 4.02 -16.66 6.45
N THR A 254 4.54 -15.75 7.26
CA THR A 254 3.94 -15.35 8.55
C THR A 254 3.67 -13.85 8.55
N VAL A 255 2.95 -13.36 9.55
CA VAL A 255 2.73 -11.92 9.75
C VAL A 255 4.05 -11.14 9.83
N LEU A 256 5.10 -11.75 10.43
CA LEU A 256 6.41 -11.14 10.55
C LEU A 256 7.07 -10.85 9.18
N HIS A 257 6.88 -11.70 8.19
CA HIS A 257 7.43 -11.51 6.84
C HIS A 257 6.84 -10.27 6.15
N TYR A 258 5.51 -10.07 6.25
CA TYR A 258 4.85 -8.89 5.71
C TYR A 258 5.24 -7.61 6.46
N ALA A 259 5.35 -7.71 7.78
CA ALA A 259 5.82 -6.58 8.59
C ALA A 259 7.26 -6.19 8.25
N ALA A 260 8.13 -7.14 7.91
CA ALA A 260 9.49 -6.82 7.46
C ALA A 260 9.49 -6.15 6.08
N ALA A 261 8.63 -6.60 5.16
CA ALA A 261 8.53 -6.06 3.81
C ALA A 261 7.93 -4.65 3.75
N THR A 262 6.96 -4.33 4.61
CA THR A 262 6.19 -3.08 4.47
C THR A 262 5.82 -2.37 5.78
N GLY A 263 6.16 -2.95 6.93
CA GLY A 263 5.87 -2.40 8.25
C GLY A 263 6.99 -1.51 8.79
N THR A 264 6.99 -1.32 10.11
CA THR A 264 7.97 -0.54 10.87
C THR A 264 8.69 -1.40 11.91
N PRO A 265 9.83 -0.96 12.46
CA PRO A 265 10.51 -1.67 13.55
C PRO A 265 9.62 -1.87 14.79
N ASP A 266 8.76 -0.90 15.12
CA ASP A 266 7.80 -1.00 16.23
C ASP A 266 6.79 -2.12 16.00
N LEU A 267 6.33 -2.30 14.76
CA LEU A 267 5.43 -3.39 14.40
C LEU A 267 6.13 -4.76 14.50
N LEU A 268 7.38 -4.85 14.04
CA LEU A 268 8.20 -6.06 14.19
C LEU A 268 8.40 -6.42 15.66
N ASP A 269 8.70 -5.45 16.52
CA ASP A 269 8.85 -5.67 17.97
C ASP A 269 7.54 -6.06 18.64
N PHE A 270 6.42 -5.44 18.24
CA PHE A 270 5.10 -5.86 18.70
C PHE A 270 4.79 -7.33 18.34
N ILE A 271 5.03 -7.73 17.09
CA ILE A 271 4.81 -9.11 16.63
C ILE A 271 5.70 -10.08 17.41
N LEU A 272 7.00 -9.80 17.54
CA LEU A 272 7.94 -10.69 18.23
C LEU A 272 7.67 -10.79 19.74
N ARG A 273 7.10 -9.76 20.39
CA ARG A 273 6.64 -9.85 21.77
C ARG A 273 5.42 -10.75 21.94
N LYS A 274 4.53 -10.80 20.94
CA LYS A 274 3.30 -11.61 20.96
C LYS A 274 3.51 -13.03 20.45
N ALA A 275 4.47 -13.23 19.54
CA ALA A 275 4.76 -14.48 18.85
C ALA A 275 6.29 -14.69 18.71
N PRO A 276 7.02 -14.87 19.83
CA PRO A 276 8.48 -14.96 19.82
C PRO A 276 9.01 -16.18 19.04
N GLU A 277 8.22 -17.25 18.91
CA GLU A 277 8.58 -18.43 18.12
C GLU A 277 8.68 -18.16 16.61
N GLN A 278 8.20 -17.00 16.12
CA GLN A 278 8.43 -16.57 14.74
C GLN A 278 9.89 -16.20 14.47
N LEU A 279 10.74 -16.04 15.50
CA LEU A 279 12.19 -15.86 15.34
C LEU A 279 12.86 -17.02 14.58
N LYS A 280 12.24 -18.21 14.52
CA LYS A 280 12.76 -19.30 13.69
C LYS A 280 12.79 -18.97 12.18
N TYR A 281 12.06 -17.94 11.75
CA TYR A 281 12.02 -17.44 10.37
C TYR A 281 12.87 -16.18 10.16
N ILE A 282 13.74 -15.81 11.11
CA ILE A 282 14.42 -14.51 11.10
C ILE A 282 15.25 -14.27 9.83
N GLU A 283 15.78 -15.32 9.20
CA GLU A 283 16.57 -15.22 7.97
C GLU A 283 15.70 -14.90 6.75
N ASP A 284 14.59 -15.60 6.57
CA ASP A 284 13.59 -15.34 5.52
C ASP A 284 13.00 -13.91 5.70
N VAL A 285 12.77 -13.51 6.95
CA VAL A 285 12.28 -12.18 7.31
C VAL A 285 13.33 -11.09 6.99
N LEU A 286 14.62 -11.37 7.22
CA LEU A 286 15.71 -10.47 6.82
C LEU A 286 15.75 -10.32 5.30
N GLU A 287 15.68 -11.43 4.56
CA GLU A 287 15.63 -11.41 3.10
C GLU A 287 14.47 -10.54 2.59
N MET A 288 13.30 -10.61 3.23
CA MET A 288 12.15 -9.78 2.90
C MET A 288 12.41 -8.28 3.08
N ALA A 289 13.07 -7.89 4.18
CA ALA A 289 13.40 -6.48 4.40
C ALA A 289 14.36 -5.95 3.33
N PHE A 290 15.36 -6.74 2.92
CA PHE A 290 16.27 -6.40 1.83
C PHE A 290 15.54 -6.30 0.48
N ARG A 291 14.74 -7.32 0.14
CA ARG A 291 14.02 -7.39 -1.15
C ARG A 291 13.08 -6.20 -1.37
N PHE A 292 12.50 -5.69 -0.30
CA PHE A 292 11.55 -4.55 -0.34
C PHE A 292 12.19 -3.21 0.05
N ASP A 293 13.52 -3.14 0.10
CA ASP A 293 14.27 -1.91 0.35
C ASP A 293 13.84 -1.21 1.66
N ARG A 294 13.79 -1.99 2.75
CA ARG A 294 13.38 -1.54 4.10
C ARG A 294 14.57 -1.55 5.07
N PRO A 295 15.47 -0.55 5.01
CA PRO A 295 16.69 -0.57 5.82
C PRO A 295 16.41 -0.52 7.33
N GLU A 296 15.42 0.23 7.80
CA GLU A 296 15.09 0.32 9.23
C GLU A 296 14.67 -1.05 9.78
N ASN A 297 13.89 -1.79 8.98
CA ASN A 297 13.45 -3.14 9.33
C ASN A 297 14.62 -4.13 9.27
N ALA A 298 15.45 -4.07 8.22
CA ALA A 298 16.63 -4.93 8.09
C ALA A 298 17.61 -4.73 9.26
N LEU A 299 17.88 -3.47 9.63
CA LEU A 299 18.71 -3.12 10.78
C LEU A 299 18.15 -3.70 12.09
N TYR A 300 16.85 -3.51 12.33
CA TYR A 300 16.17 -4.08 13.49
C TYR A 300 16.29 -5.61 13.53
N ILE A 301 16.07 -6.29 12.40
CA ILE A 301 16.16 -7.76 12.28
C ILE A 301 17.60 -8.26 12.53
N LEU A 302 18.61 -7.56 12.01
CA LEU A 302 20.01 -7.86 12.29
C LEU A 302 20.34 -7.74 13.78
N HIS A 303 19.79 -6.75 14.49
CA HIS A 303 19.93 -6.64 15.94
C HIS A 303 19.22 -7.76 16.72
N LYS A 304 18.18 -8.37 16.15
CA LYS A 304 17.51 -9.55 16.72
C LYS A 304 18.19 -10.88 16.40
N GLY A 305 19.33 -10.86 15.71
CA GLY A 305 20.17 -12.04 15.49
C GLY A 305 20.06 -12.67 14.11
N GLY A 306 19.40 -12.01 13.15
CA GLY A 306 19.44 -12.43 11.74
C GLY A 306 20.89 -12.51 11.23
N GLN A 307 21.21 -13.60 10.53
CA GLN A 307 22.50 -13.89 9.94
C GLN A 307 22.55 -13.35 8.51
N PRO A 308 23.33 -12.30 8.25
CA PRO A 308 23.39 -11.74 6.91
C PRO A 308 24.10 -12.68 5.94
N THR A 309 23.86 -12.48 4.65
CA THR A 309 24.59 -13.14 3.56
C THR A 309 25.51 -12.16 2.82
N PRO A 310 26.52 -12.65 2.07
CA PRO A 310 27.31 -11.79 1.20
C PRO A 310 26.46 -10.98 0.22
N ASP A 311 25.44 -11.59 -0.40
CA ASP A 311 24.57 -10.90 -1.36
C ASP A 311 23.80 -9.73 -0.72
N GLN A 312 23.39 -9.87 0.55
CA GLN A 312 22.78 -8.77 1.31
C GLN A 312 23.79 -7.65 1.60
N LEU A 313 25.07 -7.96 1.87
CA LEU A 313 26.11 -6.94 1.96
C LEU A 313 26.27 -6.18 0.64
N GLN A 314 26.30 -6.89 -0.50
CA GLN A 314 26.37 -6.26 -1.81
C GLN A 314 25.16 -5.37 -2.08
N PHE A 315 23.95 -5.83 -1.75
CA PHE A 315 22.75 -5.02 -1.87
C PHE A 315 22.87 -3.74 -1.04
N ALA A 316 23.31 -3.85 0.23
CA ALA A 316 23.47 -2.70 1.11
C ALA A 316 24.47 -1.67 0.56
N PHE A 317 25.60 -2.11 -0.02
CA PHE A 317 26.55 -1.20 -0.69
C PHE A 317 25.94 -0.52 -1.91
N GLY A 318 25.17 -1.24 -2.73
CA GLY A 318 24.45 -0.65 -3.86
C GLY A 318 23.41 0.40 -3.44
N LYS A 319 22.97 0.37 -2.18
CA LYS A 319 21.96 1.26 -1.60
C LYS A 319 22.49 2.28 -0.60
N ALA A 320 23.79 2.27 -0.30
CA ALA A 320 24.39 3.11 0.74
C ALA A 320 24.06 4.61 0.56
N PHE A 321 23.96 5.09 -0.68
CA PHE A 321 23.66 6.50 -0.97
C PHE A 321 22.21 6.92 -0.75
N GLU A 322 21.28 5.97 -0.61
CA GLU A 322 19.86 6.26 -0.51
C GLU A 322 19.44 6.55 0.94
N SER A 323 20.16 6.03 1.95
CA SER A 323 19.81 6.16 3.37
C SER A 323 21.00 5.92 4.29
N GLU A 324 21.12 6.68 5.38
CA GLU A 324 22.13 6.47 6.43
C GLU A 324 22.02 5.09 7.09
N HIS A 325 20.81 4.54 7.15
CA HIS A 325 20.57 3.20 7.71
C HIS A 325 21.29 2.11 6.91
N TRP A 326 21.48 2.27 5.60
CA TRP A 326 22.25 1.30 4.80
C TRP A 326 23.73 1.29 5.17
N HIS A 327 24.30 2.44 5.56
CA HIS A 327 25.67 2.49 6.08
C HIS A 327 25.78 1.76 7.42
N GLU A 328 24.82 1.96 8.33
CA GLU A 328 24.78 1.24 9.60
C GLU A 328 24.66 -0.28 9.40
N ILE A 329 23.83 -0.70 8.43
CA ILE A 329 23.70 -2.10 8.04
C ILE A 329 25.03 -2.66 7.53
N ILE A 330 25.77 -1.94 6.69
CA ILE A 330 27.10 -2.35 6.21
C ILE A 330 28.05 -2.58 7.40
N GLN A 331 28.09 -1.64 8.35
CA GLN A 331 28.93 -1.74 9.56
C GLN A 331 28.50 -2.90 10.48
N LEU A 332 27.22 -3.25 10.48
CA LEU A 332 26.69 -4.36 11.28
C LEU A 332 26.90 -5.72 10.61
N ILE A 333 26.82 -5.80 9.28
CA ILE A 333 26.97 -7.03 8.50
C ILE A 333 28.44 -7.42 8.35
N GLY A 334 29.30 -6.45 8.03
CA GLY A 334 30.70 -6.69 7.70
C GLY A 334 31.44 -7.59 8.71
N PRO A 335 31.40 -7.29 10.02
CA PRO A 335 32.07 -8.12 11.03
C PRO A 335 31.46 -9.52 11.23
N ARG A 336 30.24 -9.76 10.74
CA ARG A 336 29.55 -11.06 10.85
C ARG A 336 29.88 -12.01 9.70
N LEU A 337 30.44 -11.49 8.60
CA LEU A 337 30.79 -12.27 7.43
C LEU A 337 32.29 -12.57 7.41
N ASP A 338 32.66 -13.80 7.05
CA ASP A 338 34.05 -14.08 6.69
C ASP A 338 34.26 -13.67 5.23
N LEU A 339 34.55 -12.38 5.01
CA LEU A 339 34.68 -11.84 3.65
C LEU A 339 35.77 -12.53 2.84
N GLY A 340 36.79 -13.13 3.48
CA GLY A 340 37.82 -13.92 2.79
C GLY A 340 37.39 -15.33 2.36
N ALA A 341 36.18 -15.77 2.69
CA ALA A 341 35.69 -17.08 2.29
C ALA A 341 35.42 -17.13 0.77
N PRO A 342 35.70 -18.26 0.09
CA PRO A 342 35.55 -18.36 -1.37
C PRO A 342 34.16 -17.95 -1.90
N GLU A 343 33.11 -18.22 -1.13
CA GLU A 343 31.73 -17.85 -1.44
C GLU A 343 31.46 -16.33 -1.39
N ALA A 344 32.21 -15.58 -0.57
CA ALA A 344 32.05 -14.13 -0.43
C ALA A 344 32.87 -13.34 -1.46
N VAL A 345 33.96 -13.93 -2.00
CA VAL A 345 34.88 -13.26 -2.93
C VAL A 345 34.17 -12.64 -4.14
N PRO A 346 33.33 -13.37 -4.91
CA PRO A 346 32.65 -12.78 -6.08
C PRO A 346 31.73 -11.62 -5.72
N CYS A 347 31.15 -11.66 -4.52
CA CYS A 347 30.25 -10.65 -4.03
C CYS A 347 30.98 -9.35 -3.67
N VAL A 348 32.10 -9.48 -2.94
CA VAL A 348 32.98 -8.35 -2.58
C VAL A 348 33.59 -7.71 -3.83
N GLN A 349 34.02 -8.51 -4.82
CA GLN A 349 34.54 -7.99 -6.09
C GLN A 349 33.50 -7.13 -6.82
N ARG A 350 32.25 -7.59 -6.94
CA ARG A 350 31.17 -6.78 -7.52
C ARG A 350 30.90 -5.49 -6.76
N CYS A 351 31.07 -5.48 -5.43
CA CYS A 351 30.97 -4.25 -4.63
C CYS A 351 32.08 -3.27 -5.01
N LEU A 352 33.33 -3.74 -5.07
CA LEU A 352 34.48 -2.92 -5.42
C LEU A 352 34.33 -2.34 -6.84
N ASP A 353 33.99 -3.16 -7.83
CA ASP A 353 33.75 -2.74 -9.20
C ASP A 353 32.67 -1.64 -9.28
N HIS A 354 31.56 -1.84 -8.54
CA HIS A 354 30.47 -0.87 -8.50
C HIS A 354 30.88 0.46 -7.85
N LEU A 355 31.54 0.41 -6.69
CA LEU A 355 31.98 1.59 -5.95
C LEU A 355 33.08 2.36 -6.69
N GLN A 356 33.97 1.65 -7.38
CA GLN A 356 34.97 2.21 -8.29
C GLN A 356 34.33 2.99 -9.43
N GLY A 357 33.35 2.39 -10.11
CA GLY A 357 32.61 3.05 -11.19
C GLY A 357 31.89 4.32 -10.74
N LEU A 358 31.52 4.42 -9.46
CA LEU A 358 30.90 5.61 -8.87
C LEU A 358 31.90 6.62 -8.28
N GLY A 359 33.20 6.28 -8.20
CA GLY A 359 34.22 7.13 -7.56
C GLY A 359 34.05 7.28 -6.05
N GLN A 360 33.56 6.24 -5.36
CA GLN A 360 33.13 6.29 -3.96
C GLN A 360 34.18 5.70 -3.02
N TYR A 361 35.34 6.35 -2.95
CA TYR A 361 36.52 5.85 -2.22
C TYR A 361 36.26 5.66 -0.72
N GLY A 362 35.45 6.50 -0.08
CA GLY A 362 35.08 6.32 1.33
C GLY A 362 34.40 4.97 1.62
N LEU A 363 33.48 4.52 0.77
CA LEU A 363 32.85 3.21 0.93
C LEU A 363 33.79 2.05 0.60
N ILE A 364 34.75 2.25 -0.32
CA ILE A 364 35.81 1.28 -0.58
C ILE A 364 36.69 1.13 0.66
N VAL A 365 37.09 2.24 1.31
CA VAL A 365 37.82 2.21 2.58
C VAL A 365 37.05 1.45 3.64
N ASP A 366 35.75 1.72 3.80
CA ASP A 366 34.91 1.03 4.77
C ASP A 366 34.84 -0.48 4.49
N LEU A 367 34.61 -0.88 3.23
CA LEU A 367 34.63 -2.29 2.83
C LEU A 367 35.99 -2.96 3.13
N LEU A 368 37.10 -2.32 2.79
CA LEU A 368 38.44 -2.85 3.03
C LEU A 368 38.78 -2.98 4.52
N LYS A 369 38.24 -2.10 5.37
CA LYS A 369 38.37 -2.20 6.83
C LYS A 369 37.61 -3.39 7.41
N LEU A 370 36.49 -3.77 6.79
CA LEU A 370 35.72 -4.96 7.18
C LEU A 370 36.43 -6.26 6.80
N ILE A 371 37.35 -6.22 5.83
CA ILE A 371 38.11 -7.38 5.38
C ILE A 371 39.38 -7.54 6.24
N LYS A 372 39.60 -8.75 6.76
CA LYS A 372 40.82 -9.10 7.50
C LYS A 372 42.06 -8.79 6.64
N PRO A 373 43.15 -8.22 7.21
CA PRO A 373 44.33 -7.82 6.43
C PRO A 373 44.84 -8.89 5.46
N ALA A 374 44.96 -10.15 5.90
CA ALA A 374 45.43 -11.25 5.05
C ALA A 374 44.51 -11.56 3.85
N ALA A 375 43.20 -11.31 3.99
CA ALA A 375 42.21 -11.55 2.92
C ALA A 375 42.13 -10.40 1.92
N ARG A 376 42.65 -9.20 2.25
CA ARG A 376 42.62 -8.04 1.34
C ARG A 376 43.39 -8.31 0.04
N LEU A 377 44.43 -9.16 0.09
CA LEU A 377 45.19 -9.58 -1.08
C LEU A 377 44.35 -10.28 -2.15
N LEU A 378 43.21 -10.87 -1.78
CA LEU A 378 42.30 -11.51 -2.74
C LEU A 378 41.61 -10.51 -3.68
N TYR A 379 41.65 -9.21 -3.35
CA TYR A 379 40.92 -8.15 -4.04
C TYR A 379 41.82 -7.12 -4.70
N VAL A 380 43.14 -7.26 -4.59
CA VAL A 380 44.11 -6.32 -5.18
C VAL A 380 43.87 -6.17 -6.69
N ASP A 381 43.62 -7.28 -7.38
CA ASP A 381 43.38 -7.29 -8.84
C ASP A 381 42.05 -6.64 -9.25
N SER A 382 41.12 -6.43 -8.31
CA SER A 382 39.86 -5.72 -8.58
C SER A 382 39.99 -4.20 -8.44
N LEU A 383 41.02 -3.72 -7.73
CA LEU A 383 41.26 -2.30 -7.54
C LEU A 383 42.02 -1.73 -8.75
N ASP A 384 41.47 -0.67 -9.36
CA ASP A 384 42.16 0.08 -10.42
C ASP A 384 43.17 1.05 -9.79
N ILE A 385 44.30 0.49 -9.34
CA ILE A 385 45.38 1.22 -8.67
C ILE A 385 45.91 2.37 -9.54
N GLU A 386 46.02 2.16 -10.85
CA GLU A 386 46.48 3.20 -11.79
C GLU A 386 45.49 4.38 -11.86
N ALA A 387 44.18 4.09 -11.92
CA ALA A 387 43.17 5.14 -11.85
C ALA A 387 43.20 5.88 -10.50
N TYR A 388 43.37 5.16 -9.39
CA TYR A 388 43.45 5.74 -8.05
C TYR A 388 44.65 6.69 -7.91
N ASP A 389 45.83 6.30 -8.41
CA ASP A 389 47.03 7.14 -8.40
C ASP A 389 46.79 8.43 -9.19
N LYS A 390 46.23 8.30 -10.40
CA LYS A 390 45.90 9.45 -11.24
C LYS A 390 44.90 10.40 -10.56
N ASP A 391 43.88 9.85 -9.91
CA ASP A 391 42.88 10.63 -9.19
C ASP A 391 43.47 11.31 -7.95
N LEU A 392 44.38 10.65 -7.24
CA LEU A 392 45.10 11.21 -6.10
C LEU A 392 46.03 12.35 -6.53
N GLU A 393 46.76 12.18 -7.64
CA GLU A 393 47.60 13.24 -8.22
C GLU A 393 46.75 14.46 -8.63
N CYS A 394 45.61 14.22 -9.30
CA CYS A 394 44.67 15.29 -9.66
C CYS A 394 44.17 16.04 -8.42
N ALA A 395 43.75 15.32 -7.38
CA ALA A 395 43.26 15.92 -6.13
C ALA A 395 44.36 16.73 -5.41
N ARG A 396 45.58 16.18 -5.32
CA ARG A 396 46.72 16.88 -4.70
C ARG A 396 47.12 18.13 -5.47
N LYS A 397 47.13 18.07 -6.80
CA LYS A 397 47.41 19.23 -7.66
C LYS A 397 46.37 20.31 -7.43
N PHE A 398 45.08 19.96 -7.42
CA PHE A 398 43.99 20.91 -7.13
C PHE A 398 44.15 21.55 -5.76
N ILE A 399 44.38 20.75 -4.70
CA ILE A 399 44.56 21.25 -3.33
C ILE A 399 45.72 22.24 -3.26
N LYS A 400 46.84 21.93 -3.93
CA LYS A 400 48.02 22.80 -3.99
C LYS A 400 47.71 24.13 -4.67
N GLU A 401 47.12 24.10 -5.87
CA GLU A 401 46.76 25.31 -6.63
C GLU A 401 45.78 26.19 -5.85
N PHE A 402 44.77 25.60 -5.21
CA PHE A 402 43.79 26.32 -4.38
C PHE A 402 44.44 26.95 -3.13
N THR A 403 45.42 26.28 -2.52
CA THR A 403 46.14 26.78 -1.34
C THR A 403 47.12 27.90 -1.69
N GLU A 404 47.78 27.81 -2.84
CA GLU A 404 48.79 28.78 -3.28
C GLU A 404 48.17 30.04 -3.91
N GLU A 405 47.08 29.92 -4.66
CA GLU A 405 46.47 31.02 -5.41
C GLU A 405 44.93 31.08 -5.26
N PRO A 406 44.39 31.27 -4.04
CA PRO A 406 42.94 31.24 -3.79
C PRO A 406 42.16 32.29 -4.58
N GLU A 407 42.78 33.43 -4.90
CA GLU A 407 42.15 34.50 -5.71
C GLU A 407 42.03 34.14 -7.20
N ARG A 408 42.92 33.28 -7.71
CA ARG A 408 43.01 32.96 -9.14
C ARG A 408 42.00 31.91 -9.58
N THR A 409 41.59 31.04 -8.66
CA THR A 409 40.60 30.02 -8.97
C THR A 409 39.24 30.65 -9.31
N GLY A 410 38.95 31.88 -8.85
CA GLY A 410 37.69 32.58 -9.14
C GLY A 410 36.44 31.88 -8.61
N TYR A 411 36.64 30.76 -7.89
CA TYR A 411 35.62 29.89 -7.34
C TYR A 411 35.57 30.12 -5.84
N ASN A 412 34.42 30.58 -5.33
CA ASN A 412 34.12 30.66 -3.89
C ASN A 412 33.80 29.26 -3.30
N ASP A 413 34.44 28.23 -3.84
CA ASP A 413 33.92 26.87 -3.80
C ASP A 413 34.66 26.02 -2.76
N THR A 414 34.49 26.44 -1.51
CA THR A 414 34.98 25.71 -0.33
C THR A 414 34.48 24.25 -0.30
N GLU A 415 33.34 23.97 -0.95
CA GLU A 415 32.80 22.62 -1.09
C GLU A 415 33.66 21.74 -1.99
N VAL A 416 34.07 22.25 -3.18
CA VAL A 416 34.95 21.50 -4.09
C VAL A 416 36.31 21.24 -3.45
N PHE A 417 36.88 22.22 -2.75
CA PHE A 417 38.13 22.03 -2.02
C PHE A 417 38.01 20.96 -0.94
N SER A 418 36.95 21.02 -0.12
CA SER A 418 36.64 20.00 0.90
C SER A 418 36.47 18.60 0.29
N TRP A 419 35.78 18.51 -0.85
CA TRP A 419 35.59 17.25 -1.56
C TRP A 419 36.91 16.67 -2.08
N GLN A 420 37.78 17.49 -2.67
CA GLN A 420 39.10 17.04 -3.14
C GLN A 420 40.00 16.61 -1.99
N MET A 421 39.97 17.31 -0.85
CA MET A 421 40.67 16.89 0.36
C MET A 421 40.19 15.54 0.87
N LYS A 422 38.87 15.35 0.94
CA LYS A 422 38.25 14.07 1.34
C LYS A 422 38.68 12.95 0.39
N ARG A 423 38.57 13.18 -0.92
CA ARG A 423 38.97 12.21 -1.96
C ARG A 423 40.45 11.81 -1.85
N ALA A 424 41.36 12.78 -1.73
CA ALA A 424 42.79 12.51 -1.58
C ALA A 424 43.10 11.68 -0.32
N LYS A 425 42.41 11.98 0.79
CA LYS A 425 42.54 11.23 2.04
C LYS A 425 42.08 9.79 1.87
N GLU A 426 40.90 9.57 1.31
CA GLU A 426 40.32 8.24 1.12
C GLU A 426 41.18 7.36 0.21
N ILE A 427 41.67 7.89 -0.91
CA ILE A 427 42.56 7.12 -1.80
C ILE A 427 43.88 6.76 -1.10
N THR A 428 44.45 7.70 -0.34
CA THR A 428 45.68 7.43 0.44
C THR A 428 45.45 6.29 1.44
N GLU A 429 44.30 6.28 2.11
CA GLU A 429 43.92 5.25 3.07
C GLU A 429 43.72 3.88 2.41
N ILE A 430 43.18 3.82 1.19
CA ILE A 430 43.11 2.57 0.40
C ILE A 430 44.50 1.98 0.20
N PHE A 431 45.48 2.80 -0.22
CA PHE A 431 46.86 2.33 -0.42
C PHE A 431 47.52 1.86 0.86
N GLU A 432 47.25 2.51 1.99
CA GLU A 432 47.75 2.08 3.30
C GLU A 432 47.17 0.71 3.69
N LEU A 433 45.86 0.52 3.54
CA LEU A 433 45.19 -0.76 3.83
C LEU A 433 45.70 -1.92 2.95
N MET A 434 46.05 -1.64 1.69
CA MET A 434 46.66 -2.60 0.77
C MET A 434 48.11 -2.93 1.16
N ARG A 435 48.92 -1.92 1.51
CA ARG A 435 50.30 -2.12 1.96
C ARG A 435 50.37 -2.94 3.25
N GLU A 436 49.46 -2.69 4.19
CA GLU A 436 49.30 -3.50 5.41
C GLU A 436 49.03 -4.98 5.12
N ALA A 437 48.33 -5.27 4.01
CA ALA A 437 48.05 -6.63 3.57
C ALA A 437 49.26 -7.30 2.88
N GLY A 438 50.32 -6.55 2.59
CA GLY A 438 51.49 -7.02 1.85
C GLY A 438 51.40 -6.79 0.33
N ALA A 439 50.48 -5.95 -0.15
CA ALA A 439 50.50 -5.51 -1.54
C ALA A 439 51.71 -4.59 -1.80
N PRO A 440 52.35 -4.70 -2.99
CA PRO A 440 53.55 -3.94 -3.34
C PRO A 440 53.34 -2.42 -3.40
#